data_AF-A0A7C7CB45-F1
#
_entry.id   AF-A0A7C7CB45-F1
#
_cell.length_a   1.000
_cell.length_b   1.000
_cell.length_c   1.000
_cell.angle_alpha   90.00
_cell.angle_beta   90.00
_cell.angle_gamma   90.00
#
_symmetry.space_group_name_H-M   'P 1'
#
loop_
_entity.id
_entity.type
_entity.pdbx_description
1 polymer ?
#
loop_
_entity_poly.entity_id
_entity_poly.type
_entity_poly.pdbx_seq_one_letter_code
_entity_poly.pdbx_strand_id
1 'polypeptide(L)'
;MEPEFPDGCVVIIEPMERCNHGHFVFAEHGEERWFRQYIEADGRRYLMPLNDIYPEIEITLPFTVIGLIVQSNIKRKIKHYKI
;
A
#
# COMPACT_ATOMS: atom_id res chain seq x y z
N MET A 1 2.81 0.48 8.55
CA MET A 1 1.43 0.16 8.12
C MET A 1 0.65 -0.52 9.25
N GLU A 2 1.06 -0.32 10.50
CA GLU A 2 0.29 -0.70 11.68
C GLU A 2 -1.02 0.11 11.74
N PRO A 3 -2.09 -0.41 12.35
CA PRO A 3 -2.19 -1.70 13.03
C PRO A 3 -2.47 -2.90 12.10
N GLU A 4 -2.89 -2.66 10.86
CA GLU A 4 -3.31 -3.74 9.94
C GLU A 4 -2.13 -4.63 9.52
N PHE A 5 -0.96 -4.03 9.35
CA PHE A 5 0.28 -4.72 9.01
C PHE A 5 1.33 -4.42 10.10
N PRO A 6 1.31 -5.19 11.21
CA PRO A 6 2.29 -5.05 12.29
C PRO A 6 3.69 -5.45 11.83
N ASP A 7 4.70 -5.01 12.57
CA ASP A 7 6.08 -5.45 12.37
C ASP A 7 6.17 -6.99 12.36
N GLY A 8 7.00 -7.52 11.46
CA GLY A 8 7.21 -8.96 11.28
C GLY A 8 6.03 -9.72 10.64
N CYS A 9 4.97 -9.06 10.16
CA CYS A 9 3.95 -9.73 9.34
C CYS A 9 4.49 -10.07 7.95
N VAL A 10 3.96 -11.15 7.36
CA VAL A 10 4.28 -11.54 5.98
C VAL A 10 3.13 -11.15 5.08
N VAL A 11 3.40 -10.43 3.99
CA VAL A 11 2.40 -10.08 2.98
C VAL A 11 2.64 -10.83 1.68
N ILE A 12 1.56 -11.15 0.96
CA ILE A 12 1.64 -11.65 -0.41
C ILE A 12 1.29 -10.49 -1.34
N ILE A 13 2.17 -10.26 -2.30
CA ILE A 13 2.02 -9.21 -3.32
C ILE A 13 1.72 -9.89 -4.64
N GLU A 14 0.61 -9.52 -5.27
CA GLU A 14 0.28 -9.92 -6.63
C GLU A 14 0.83 -8.85 -7.60
N PRO A 15 1.70 -9.23 -8.55
CA PRO A 15 2.30 -8.28 -9.48
C PRO A 15 1.24 -7.73 -10.43
N MET A 16 0.96 -6.43 -10.31
CA MET A 16 -0.06 -5.72 -11.09
C MET A 16 0.33 -4.25 -11.22
N GLU A 17 0.13 -3.69 -12.41
CA GLU A 17 0.46 -2.29 -12.71
C GLU A 17 -0.69 -1.32 -12.37
N ARG A 18 -1.89 -1.85 -12.10
CA ARG A 18 -3.09 -1.07 -11.83
C ARG A 18 -3.52 -1.25 -10.38
N CYS A 19 -3.98 -0.16 -9.76
CA CYS A 19 -4.56 -0.15 -8.43
C CYS A 19 -5.85 0.69 -8.44
N ASN A 20 -6.75 0.45 -7.48
CA ASN A 20 -7.94 1.25 -7.27
C ASN A 20 -7.85 1.96 -5.91
N HIS A 21 -8.64 3.02 -5.72
CA HIS A 21 -8.81 3.69 -4.44
C HIS A 21 -9.04 2.68 -3.31
N GLY A 22 -8.27 2.81 -2.23
CA GLY A 22 -8.36 1.98 -1.03
C GLY A 22 -7.48 0.73 -1.05
N HIS A 23 -6.83 0.39 -2.18
CA HIS A 23 -5.94 -0.77 -2.24
C HIS A 23 -4.64 -0.54 -1.48
N PHE A 24 -4.11 -1.62 -0.91
CA PHE A 24 -2.75 -1.65 -0.39
C PHE A 24 -1.78 -1.94 -1.53
N VAL A 25 -0.82 -1.05 -1.75
CA VAL A 25 0.09 -1.11 -2.88
C VAL A 25 1.53 -1.24 -2.41
N PHE A 26 2.31 -2.00 -3.18
CA PHE A 26 3.76 -1.91 -3.19
C PHE A 26 4.15 -1.18 -4.48
N ALA A 27 4.72 0.01 -4.34
CA ALA A 27 4.91 0.91 -5.46
C ALA A 27 6.23 1.68 -5.36
N GLU A 28 6.77 2.10 -6.50
CA GLU A 28 7.87 3.04 -6.58
C GLU A 28 7.32 4.45 -6.76
N HIS A 29 7.85 5.39 -5.98
CA HIS A 29 7.56 6.81 -6.09
C HIS A 29 8.90 7.56 -6.05
N GLY A 30 9.32 8.10 -7.19
CA GLY A 30 10.69 8.56 -7.37
C GLY A 30 11.68 7.39 -7.38
N GLU A 31 12.67 7.42 -6.48
CA GLU A 31 13.69 6.35 -6.34
C GLU A 31 13.40 5.43 -5.14
N GLU A 32 12.34 5.69 -4.38
CA GLU A 32 11.99 4.96 -3.16
C GLU A 32 10.80 4.02 -3.38
N ARG A 33 10.83 2.89 -2.67
CA ARG A 33 9.76 1.90 -2.64
C ARG A 33 8.89 2.10 -1.42
N TRP A 34 7.60 2.15 -1.64
CA TRP A 34 6.60 2.41 -0.63
C TRP A 34 5.63 1.25 -0.49
N PHE A 35 5.35 0.90 0.76
CA PHE A 35 4.21 0.09 1.14
C PHE A 35 3.18 0.98 1.85
N ARG A 36 2.10 1.32 1.13
CA ARG A 36 1.09 2.30 1.57
C ARG A 36 -0.30 1.91 1.04
N GLN A 37 -1.33 2.60 1.53
CA GLN A 37 -2.65 2.53 0.92
C GLN A 37 -2.76 3.60 -0.17
N TYR A 38 -3.18 3.21 -1.37
CA TYR A 38 -3.45 4.14 -2.46
C TYR A 38 -4.81 4.79 -2.27
N ILE A 39 -4.87 6.11 -2.24
CA ILE A 39 -6.09 6.88 -2.06
C ILE A 39 -6.20 7.92 -3.17
N GLU A 40 -7.38 7.99 -3.77
CA GLU A 40 -7.78 9.07 -4.68
C GLU A 40 -8.81 9.96 -4.00
N ALA A 41 -8.50 11.25 -3.87
CA ALA A 41 -9.37 12.25 -3.28
C ALA A 41 -9.25 13.56 -4.07
N ASP A 42 -10.38 14.18 -4.42
CA ASP A 42 -10.43 15.47 -5.12
C ASP A 42 -9.57 15.55 -6.40
N GLY A 43 -9.50 14.44 -7.15
CA GLY A 43 -8.69 14.32 -8.38
C GLY A 43 -7.18 14.21 -8.14
N ARG A 44 -6.75 14.15 -6.88
CA ARG A 44 -5.37 13.91 -6.47
C ARG A 44 -5.19 12.48 -5.97
N ARG A 45 -3.94 12.03 -5.99
CA ARG A 45 -3.54 10.66 -5.65
C ARG A 45 -2.54 10.69 -4.52
N TYR A 46 -2.74 9.82 -3.53
CA TYR A 46 -1.98 9.80 -2.29
C TYR A 46 -1.54 8.38 -1.94
N LEU A 47 -0.37 8.29 -1.32
CA LEU A 47 0.09 7.11 -0.61
C LEU A 47 -0.09 7.37 0.89
N MET A 48 -1.17 6.81 1.44
CA MET A 48 -1.59 7.02 2.81
C MET A 48 -0.96 5.96 3.74
N PRO A 49 -0.39 6.39 4.88
CA PRO A 49 -0.10 5.50 5.99
C PRO A 49 -1.41 5.08 6.68
N LEU A 50 -1.41 3.90 7.30
CA LEU A 50 -2.45 3.51 8.27
C LEU A 50 -2.14 3.96 9.70
N ASN A 51 -0.92 4.45 9.93
CA ASN A 51 -0.46 4.93 11.22
C ASN A 51 -0.14 6.42 11.08
N ASP A 52 -0.91 7.24 11.80
CA ASP A 52 -0.91 8.70 11.73
C ASP A 52 0.42 9.36 12.15
N ILE A 53 1.34 8.59 12.76
CA ILE A 53 2.69 9.09 13.08
C ILE A 53 3.56 9.27 11.83
N TYR A 54 3.19 8.65 10.71
CA TYR A 54 3.88 8.81 9.44
C TYR A 54 3.14 9.81 8.55
N PRO A 55 3.86 10.55 7.69
CA PRO A 55 3.23 11.48 6.79
C PRO A 55 2.50 10.75 5.65
N GLU A 56 1.42 11.38 5.18
CA GLU A 56 0.86 11.13 3.86
C GLU A 56 1.78 11.66 2.76
N ILE A 57 1.74 11.02 1.60
CA ILE A 57 2.59 11.38 0.47
C ILE A 57 1.69 11.62 -0.74
N GLU A 58 1.65 12.86 -1.23
CA GLU A 58 1.00 13.16 -2.50
C GLU A 58 1.85 12.64 -3.67
N ILE A 59 1.22 11.95 -4.61
CA ILE A 59 1.90 11.36 -5.77
C ILE A 59 2.14 12.45 -6.82
N THR A 60 3.26 13.15 -6.67
CA THR A 60 3.69 14.26 -7.54
C THR A 60 4.89 13.93 -8.44
N LEU A 61 5.58 12.81 -8.18
CA LEU A 61 6.69 12.30 -8.98
C LEU A 61 6.24 11.08 -9.80
N PRO A 62 7.08 10.54 -10.71
CA PRO A 62 6.78 9.27 -11.38
C PRO A 62 6.41 8.19 -10.37
N PHE A 63 5.33 7.49 -10.68
CA PHE A 63 4.72 6.50 -9.80
C PHE A 63 4.41 5.25 -10.59
N THR A 64 4.90 4.12 -10.08
CA THR A 64 4.72 2.80 -10.69
C THR A 64 4.27 1.83 -9.64
N VAL A 65 3.13 1.19 -9.84
CA VAL A 65 2.68 0.09 -8.97
C VAL A 65 3.46 -1.16 -9.37
N ILE A 66 4.19 -1.75 -8.41
CA ILE A 66 4.86 -3.03 -8.59
C ILE A 66 3.87 -4.17 -8.35
N GLY A 67 3.00 -4.01 -7.35
CA GLY A 67 1.93 -4.97 -7.09
C GLY A 67 0.97 -4.56 -5.98
N LEU A 68 -0.09 -5.35 -5.84
CA LEU A 68 -1.12 -5.16 -4.82
C LEU A 68 -0.95 -6.18 -3.70
N ILE A 69 -1.16 -5.74 -2.45
CA ILE A 69 -1.15 -6.64 -1.31
C ILE A 69 -2.50 -7.36 -1.25
N VAL A 70 -2.46 -8.66 -1.55
CA VAL A 70 -3.67 -9.51 -1.59
C VAL A 70 -3.87 -10.33 -0.33
N GLN A 71 -2.82 -10.48 0.48
CA GLN A 71 -2.87 -11.25 1.72
C GLN A 71 -1.90 -10.72 2.76
N SER A 72 -2.28 -10.80 4.04
CA SER A 72 -1.36 -10.71 5.18
C SER A 72 -1.43 -11.96 6.05
N ASN A 73 -0.31 -12.32 6.64
CA ASN A 73 -0.17 -13.38 7.64
C ASN A 73 0.47 -12.79 8.89
N ILE A 74 -0.31 -12.75 9.97
CA ILE A 74 0.10 -12.25 11.28
C ILE A 74 0.02 -13.42 12.26
N LYS A 75 1.18 -13.99 12.63
CA LYS A 75 1.24 -15.12 13.58
C LYS A 75 0.28 -16.27 13.21
N ARG A 76 0.29 -16.71 11.95
CA ARG A 76 -0.58 -17.75 11.35
C ARG A 76 -2.05 -17.36 11.17
N LYS A 77 -2.43 -16.11 11.44
CA LYS A 77 -3.75 -15.56 11.07
C LYS A 77 -3.65 -14.95 9.68
N ILE A 78 -4.33 -15.56 8.73
CA ILE A 78 -4.34 -15.12 7.33
C ILE A 78 -5.56 -14.23 7.10
N LYS A 79 -5.34 -13.06 6.47
CA LYS A 79 -6.39 -12.18 5.97
C LYS A 79 -6.17 -11.94 4.49
N HIS A 80 -7.24 -12.01 3.71
CA HIS A 80 -7.24 -11.69 2.29
C HIS A 80 -7.83 -10.30 2.07
N TYR A 81 -7.24 -9.56 1.14
CA TYR A 81 -7.73 -8.25 0.70
C TYR A 81 -8.33 -8.40 -0.69
N LYS A 82 -9.41 -7.65 -0.94
CA LYS A 82 -10.03 -7.61 -2.26
C LYS A 82 -9.23 -6.65 -3.16
N ILE A 83 -9.09 -7.06 -4.41
CA ILE A 83 -8.49 -6.30 -5.51
C ILE A 83 -9.52 -6.10 -6.62
#